data_AF-A0A2E5JM02-F1
#
_entry.id   AF-A0A2E5JM02-F1
#
_cell.length_a   1.000
_cell.length_b   1.000
_cell.length_c   1.000
_cell.angle_alpha   90.00
_cell.angle_beta   90.00
_cell.angle_gamma   90.00
#
_symmetry.space_group_name_H-M   'P 1'
#
loop_
_entity.id
_entity.type
_entity.pdbx_description
1 polymer ?
#
loop_
_entity_poly.entity_id
_entity_poly.type
_entity_poly.pdbx_seq_one_letter_code
_entity_poly.pdbx_strand_id
1 'polypeptide(L)'
;MKNQFTDLFYYNKYFEEFLSTYYLKELKENRLSSVENEKVQQELVALLYSDLLYAYSESNMTPKAFFGQYKTQKLKRICKIDFQKYTLKISLIVYLKKIYSAFRCIKRLIRSVFRKQLVNIEKFRTFTLVMDDLFLEQRFKQTEDLTDFYNFFDSTFGDSISTNRCNIICSSFFSGHALNNYYFSSSPIYDLSIFLPQSKALVCALKSICQLLILIPRCTFNPRLLLIIDDLVDQIYLSQVTRYLEIREIIVTNSKYNTQPLCLKQSLTKKYKSSMLWYSANAKWFKYKQAPDNYTFNPMFKNIDVDNHYVWNEDQCLWLKDVVGLKASYEIIGPVTFRPKYILPIEARKSHFNIFLFDVAPFANGKNQKSVYGNSYVYYSLENCRSFLGDIVDAFQKYSNVTIHLKNKRKYTSYHSAEYLHFIEELGASQKIVLHDESLDAAKLIAEQADLVFSIPYTSVFYIADHYGVNSGYYDPSGKLELNYSLGKKGFFVQGKKSLVSFADSYMESLKNDAKNS
;
A
#
# COMPACT_ATOMS: atom_id res chain seq x y z
N MET A 1 0.16 3.00 33.06
CA MET A 1 0.62 3.28 31.69
C MET A 1 -0.58 3.68 30.86
N LYS A 2 -0.52 4.81 30.11
CA LYS A 2 -1.55 5.09 29.09
C LYS A 2 -1.62 3.89 28.14
N ASN A 3 -2.81 3.36 27.89
CA ASN A 3 -2.99 2.33 26.88
C ASN A 3 -2.78 3.00 25.51
N GLN A 4 -1.56 2.93 24.99
CA GLN A 4 -1.16 3.56 23.73
C GLN A 4 -2.09 3.16 22.56
N PHE A 5 -2.70 1.98 22.62
CA PHE A 5 -3.66 1.51 21.62
C PHE A 5 -5.00 2.26 21.68
N THR A 6 -5.50 2.50 22.89
CA THR A 6 -6.70 3.31 23.13
C THR A 6 -6.49 4.77 22.75
N ASP A 7 -5.28 5.29 22.97
CA ASP A 7 -4.93 6.66 22.63
C ASP A 7 -4.99 6.93 21.12
N LEU A 8 -4.54 6.00 20.27
CA LEU A 8 -4.60 6.16 18.83
C LEU A 8 -6.04 6.06 18.29
N PHE A 9 -6.88 5.22 18.91
CA PHE A 9 -8.31 5.19 18.60
C PHE A 9 -8.94 6.56 18.82
N TYR A 10 -8.79 7.10 20.03
CA TYR A 10 -9.36 8.41 20.35
C TYR A 10 -8.72 9.52 19.50
N TYR A 11 -7.43 9.44 19.21
CA TYR A 11 -6.79 10.36 18.28
C TYR A 11 -7.50 10.39 16.91
N ASN A 12 -7.75 9.23 16.30
CA ASN A 12 -8.45 9.18 15.01
C ASN A 12 -9.89 9.69 15.11
N LYS A 13 -10.61 9.30 16.17
CA LYS A 13 -11.98 9.80 16.41
C LYS A 13 -12.00 11.32 16.53
N TYR A 14 -11.16 11.89 17.39
CA TYR A 14 -11.09 13.35 17.56
C TYR A 14 -10.55 14.04 16.32
N PHE A 15 -9.67 13.40 15.55
CA PHE A 15 -9.21 13.93 14.27
C PHE A 15 -10.35 13.97 13.24
N GLU A 16 -11.21 12.95 13.17
CA GLU A 16 -12.40 12.98 12.32
C GLU A 16 -13.43 14.02 12.78
N GLU A 17 -13.71 14.11 14.09
CA GLU A 17 -14.59 15.14 14.66
C GLU A 17 -14.05 16.55 14.37
N PHE A 18 -12.74 16.73 14.57
CA PHE A 18 -12.01 17.94 14.22
C PHE A 18 -12.23 18.26 12.75
N LEU A 19 -11.90 17.34 11.85
CA LEU A 19 -12.10 17.54 10.42
C LEU A 19 -13.56 17.87 10.09
N SER A 20 -14.55 17.15 10.61
CA SER A 20 -15.98 17.41 10.34
C SER A 20 -16.45 18.80 10.78
N THR A 21 -15.93 19.28 11.92
CA THR A 21 -16.22 20.62 12.46
C THR A 21 -15.65 21.71 11.55
N TYR A 22 -14.46 21.48 11.00
CA TYR A 22 -13.80 22.42 10.08
C TYR A 22 -14.29 22.28 8.62
N TYR A 23 -14.76 21.09 8.21
CA TYR A 23 -15.23 20.79 6.86
C TYR A 23 -16.49 21.54 6.46
N LEU A 24 -17.47 21.67 7.36
CA LEU A 24 -18.80 22.17 7.01
C LEU A 24 -18.91 23.71 6.97
N LYS A 25 -18.03 24.42 7.68
CA LYS A 25 -18.17 25.86 7.87
C LYS A 25 -17.56 26.70 6.74
N GLU A 26 -16.47 26.24 6.13
CA GLU A 26 -15.73 26.98 5.10
C GLU A 26 -16.15 26.61 3.65
N LEU A 27 -16.91 25.53 3.47
CA LEU A 27 -17.32 25.05 2.14
C LEU A 27 -18.53 25.76 1.54
N LYS A 28 -19.33 26.46 2.35
CA LYS A 28 -20.54 27.16 1.89
C LYS A 28 -20.25 28.42 1.05
N GLU A 29 -19.02 28.93 1.07
CA GLU A 29 -18.67 30.21 0.43
C GLU A 29 -17.92 30.08 -0.92
N ASN A 30 -17.78 28.87 -1.50
CA ASN A 30 -16.72 28.61 -2.49
C ASN A 30 -17.15 28.43 -3.97
N ARG A 31 -16.35 29.04 -4.86
CA ARG A 31 -16.30 28.84 -6.33
C ARG A 31 -15.70 27.48 -6.77
N LEU A 32 -15.69 26.47 -5.90
CA LEU A 32 -15.17 25.13 -6.19
C LEU A 32 -16.33 24.17 -6.38
N SER A 33 -16.19 23.26 -7.34
CA SER A 33 -17.10 22.12 -7.47
C SER A 33 -17.03 21.21 -6.24
N SER A 34 -18.08 20.41 -6.02
CA SER A 34 -18.11 19.43 -4.92
C SER A 34 -16.91 18.48 -4.96
N VAL A 35 -16.50 18.05 -6.17
CA VAL A 35 -15.37 17.11 -6.37
C VAL A 35 -14.02 17.78 -6.07
N GLU A 36 -13.81 19.02 -6.53
CA GLU A 36 -12.60 19.80 -6.20
C GLU A 36 -12.49 20.03 -4.69
N ASN A 37 -13.61 20.35 -4.03
CA ASN A 37 -13.65 20.55 -2.58
C ASN A 37 -13.28 19.28 -1.83
N GLU A 38 -13.90 18.15 -2.15
CA GLU A 38 -13.59 16.87 -1.52
C GLU A 38 -12.11 16.49 -1.73
N LYS A 39 -11.56 16.76 -2.91
CA LYS A 39 -10.15 16.47 -3.18
C LYS A 39 -9.19 17.38 -2.39
N VAL A 40 -9.50 18.67 -2.30
CA VAL A 40 -8.75 19.60 -1.44
C VAL A 40 -8.75 19.12 0.01
N GLN A 41 -9.88 18.63 0.49
CA GLN A 41 -10.00 18.07 1.83
C GLN A 41 -9.08 16.86 1.99
N GLN A 42 -9.12 15.90 1.06
CA GLN A 42 -8.25 14.72 1.10
C GLN A 42 -6.76 15.10 1.17
N GLU A 43 -6.31 16.07 0.36
CA GLU A 43 -4.94 16.57 0.43
C GLU A 43 -4.61 17.20 1.77
N LEU A 44 -5.53 17.99 2.33
CA LEU A 44 -5.34 18.57 3.67
C LEU A 44 -5.22 17.48 4.74
N VAL A 45 -6.06 16.44 4.69
CA VAL A 45 -5.95 15.31 5.62
C VAL A 45 -4.61 14.60 5.48
N ALA A 46 -4.18 14.31 4.24
CA ALA A 46 -2.90 13.66 3.97
C ALA A 46 -1.73 14.44 4.57
N LEU A 47 -1.75 15.77 4.40
CA LEU A 47 -0.73 16.67 4.91
C LEU A 47 -0.77 16.80 6.44
N LEU A 48 -1.98 16.86 7.01
CA LEU A 48 -2.18 17.13 8.44
C LEU A 48 -1.96 15.91 9.32
N TYR A 49 -2.43 14.74 8.88
CA TYR A 49 -2.58 13.58 9.75
C TYR A 49 -1.24 13.14 10.35
N SER A 50 -0.19 13.00 9.52
CA SER A 50 1.13 12.58 10.01
C SER A 50 1.76 13.63 10.94
N ASP A 51 1.62 14.91 10.62
CA ASP A 51 2.19 16.01 11.40
C ASP A 51 1.49 16.17 12.76
N LEU A 52 0.16 16.10 12.78
CA LEU A 52 -0.64 16.15 14.01
C LEU A 52 -0.40 14.91 14.86
N LEU A 53 -0.27 13.73 14.26
CA LEU A 53 -0.02 12.49 14.99
C LEU A 53 1.36 12.53 15.65
N TYR A 54 2.37 13.01 14.91
CA TYR A 54 3.69 13.25 15.46
C TYR A 54 3.64 14.26 16.62
N ALA A 55 3.00 15.42 16.42
CA ALA A 55 2.88 16.44 17.46
C ALA A 55 2.13 15.93 18.70
N TYR A 56 1.08 15.13 18.50
CA TYR A 56 0.36 14.47 19.57
C TYR A 56 1.25 13.49 20.33
N SER A 57 2.05 12.69 19.63
CA SER A 57 2.94 11.70 20.23
C SER A 57 4.11 12.30 21.04
N GLU A 58 4.45 13.56 20.79
CA GLU A 58 5.39 14.36 21.60
C GLU A 58 4.68 15.07 22.76
N SER A 59 3.34 15.13 22.73
CA SER A 59 2.55 15.74 23.79
C SER A 59 2.27 14.72 24.90
N ASN A 60 2.30 15.17 26.15
CA ASN A 60 1.81 14.37 27.28
C ASN A 60 0.28 14.45 27.45
N MET A 61 -0.42 15.04 26.47
CA MET A 61 -1.86 15.33 26.53
C MET A 61 -2.71 14.09 26.26
N THR A 62 -3.99 14.15 26.61
CA THR A 62 -5.00 13.23 26.08
C THR A 62 -5.41 13.72 24.68
N PRO A 63 -5.91 12.85 23.79
CA PRO A 63 -6.39 13.27 22.46
C PRO A 63 -7.41 14.43 22.54
N LYS A 64 -8.37 14.35 23.47
CA LYS A 64 -9.35 15.43 23.71
C LYS A 64 -8.69 16.75 24.10
N ALA A 65 -7.73 16.72 25.04
CA ALA A 65 -7.03 17.93 25.46
C ALA A 65 -6.14 18.49 24.35
N PHE A 66 -5.46 17.60 23.61
CA PHE A 66 -4.65 17.94 22.45
C PHE A 66 -5.49 18.70 21.42
N PHE A 67 -6.56 18.11 20.89
CA PHE A 67 -7.41 18.78 19.91
C PHE A 67 -8.14 20.01 20.47
N GLY A 68 -8.45 20.05 21.77
CA GLY A 68 -9.05 21.21 22.43
C GLY A 68 -8.13 22.43 22.56
N GLN A 69 -6.81 22.23 22.61
CA GLN A 69 -5.83 23.32 22.69
C GLN A 69 -5.35 23.81 21.31
N TYR A 70 -5.58 23.03 20.24
CA TYR A 70 -5.06 23.31 18.90
C TYR A 70 -5.93 24.34 18.13
N LYS A 71 -5.83 25.60 18.55
CA LYS A 71 -6.53 26.73 17.91
C LYS A 71 -5.84 27.22 16.63
N THR A 72 -4.50 27.15 16.57
CA THR A 72 -3.71 27.49 15.38
C THR A 72 -2.49 26.59 15.29
N GLN A 73 -2.24 25.96 14.14
CA GLN A 73 -1.06 25.11 13.94
C GLN A 73 -0.20 25.63 12.79
N LYS A 74 1.09 25.81 13.08
CA LYS A 74 2.11 25.94 12.04
C LYS A 74 2.61 24.54 11.73
N LEU A 75 2.18 23.96 10.61
CA LEU A 75 2.77 22.71 10.13
C LEU A 75 4.20 23.01 9.69
N LYS A 76 5.11 22.07 9.96
CA LYS A 76 6.53 22.27 9.63
C LYS A 76 6.64 22.36 8.10
N ARG A 77 6.75 23.61 7.62
CA ARG A 77 7.19 24.04 6.27
C ARG A 77 6.15 24.05 5.15
N ILE A 78 4.91 23.62 5.35
CA ILE A 78 3.93 23.51 4.23
C ILE A 78 2.89 24.64 4.25
N CYS A 79 2.03 24.66 5.29
CA CYS A 79 0.98 25.65 5.45
C CYS A 79 0.78 25.99 6.93
N LYS A 80 0.18 27.16 7.19
CA LYS A 80 -0.37 27.53 8.48
C LYS A 80 -1.88 27.39 8.39
N ILE A 81 -2.46 26.60 9.28
CA ILE A 81 -3.90 26.47 9.39
C ILE A 81 -4.33 27.17 10.67
N ASP A 82 -5.19 28.18 10.50
CA ASP A 82 -5.87 28.84 11.59
C ASP A 82 -7.26 28.22 11.68
N PHE A 83 -7.43 27.32 12.64
CA PHE A 83 -8.68 26.58 12.83
C PHE A 83 -9.77 27.51 13.37
N GLN A 84 -9.44 28.52 14.18
CA GLN A 84 -10.43 29.48 14.67
C GLN A 84 -10.97 30.40 13.57
N LYS A 85 -10.09 30.88 12.71
CA LYS A 85 -10.46 31.76 11.59
C LYS A 85 -10.91 31.00 10.37
N TYR A 86 -10.75 29.67 10.36
CA TYR A 86 -10.96 28.83 9.19
C TYR A 86 -10.17 29.42 8.01
N THR A 87 -8.85 29.55 8.16
CA THR A 87 -8.01 30.04 7.06
C THR A 87 -6.82 29.13 6.83
N LEU A 88 -6.64 28.75 5.58
CA LEU A 88 -5.45 28.07 5.09
C LEU A 88 -4.49 29.11 4.48
N LYS A 89 -3.34 29.31 5.13
CA LYS A 89 -2.23 30.09 4.56
C LYS A 89 -1.16 29.14 4.03
N ILE A 90 -1.11 28.97 2.71
CA ILE A 90 -0.06 28.21 2.05
C ILE A 90 1.23 29.04 2.08
N SER A 91 2.35 28.42 2.44
CA SER A 91 3.63 29.13 2.43
C SER A 91 4.04 29.47 0.99
N LEU A 92 4.77 30.58 0.80
CA LEU A 92 5.30 30.96 -0.52
C LEU A 92 6.16 29.83 -1.13
N ILE A 93 6.89 29.08 -0.31
CA ILE A 93 7.69 27.94 -0.76
C ILE A 93 6.80 26.84 -1.36
N VAL A 94 5.69 26.48 -0.70
CA VAL A 94 4.76 25.49 -1.25
C VAL A 94 4.07 26.00 -2.50
N TYR A 95 3.66 27.27 -2.50
CA TYR A 95 3.09 27.93 -3.67
C TYR A 95 4.03 27.78 -4.88
N LEU A 96 5.31 28.16 -4.72
CA LEU A 96 6.32 28.04 -5.78
C LEU A 96 6.57 26.58 -6.19
N LYS A 97 6.61 25.64 -5.23
CA LYS A 97 6.77 24.21 -5.53
C LYS A 97 5.60 23.65 -6.34
N LYS A 98 4.36 24.04 -6.01
CA LYS A 98 3.15 23.58 -6.71
C LYS A 98 3.04 24.20 -8.10
N ILE A 99 3.38 25.48 -8.25
CA ILE A 99 3.50 26.10 -9.58
C ILE A 99 4.60 25.42 -10.41
N TYR A 100 5.77 25.16 -9.82
CA TYR A 100 6.84 24.43 -10.50
C TYR A 100 6.40 23.03 -10.92
N SER A 101 5.62 22.34 -10.09
CA SER A 101 5.03 21.04 -10.42
C SER A 101 4.08 21.12 -11.62
N ALA A 102 3.22 22.16 -11.68
CA ALA A 102 2.38 22.42 -12.85
C ALA A 102 3.23 22.69 -14.12
N PHE A 103 4.31 23.47 -14.02
CA PHE A 103 5.24 23.65 -15.13
C PHE A 103 5.95 22.35 -15.54
N ARG A 104 6.29 21.48 -14.59
CA ARG A 104 6.84 20.14 -14.88
C ARG A 104 5.83 19.29 -15.65
N CYS A 105 4.54 19.41 -15.34
CA CYS A 105 3.47 18.76 -16.09
C CYS A 105 3.39 19.29 -17.53
N ILE A 106 3.48 20.61 -17.74
CA ILE A 106 3.60 21.19 -19.10
C ILE A 106 4.84 20.67 -19.82
N LYS A 107 6.00 20.63 -19.16
CA LYS A 107 7.24 20.12 -19.75
C LYS A 107 7.10 18.65 -20.18
N ARG A 108 6.46 17.81 -19.35
CA ARG A 108 6.16 16.41 -19.67
C ARG A 108 5.23 16.30 -20.86
N LEU A 109 4.16 17.10 -20.88
CA LEU A 109 3.22 17.20 -21.98
C LEU A 109 3.92 17.54 -23.30
N ILE A 110 4.69 18.63 -23.33
CA ILE A 110 5.47 19.05 -24.50
C ILE A 110 6.43 17.94 -24.93
N ARG A 111 7.20 17.38 -23.99
CA ARG A 111 8.14 16.30 -24.28
C ARG A 111 7.45 15.08 -24.89
N SER A 112 6.27 14.72 -24.39
CA SER A 112 5.50 13.57 -24.89
C SER A 112 5.05 13.76 -26.33
N VAL A 113 4.61 14.98 -26.70
CA VAL A 113 4.21 15.33 -28.08
C VAL A 113 5.37 15.23 -29.08
N PHE A 114 6.59 15.57 -28.65
CA PHE A 114 7.79 15.54 -29.50
C PHE A 114 8.59 14.24 -29.40
N ARG A 115 8.20 13.30 -28.54
CA ARG A 115 8.83 11.99 -28.46
C ARG A 115 8.48 11.24 -29.74
N LYS A 116 9.43 11.17 -30.70
CA LYS A 116 9.25 10.49 -32.00
C LYS A 116 8.58 9.12 -31.82
N GLN A 117 7.65 8.80 -32.72
CA GLN A 117 6.94 7.52 -32.85
C GLN A 117 7.94 6.39 -33.15
N LEU A 118 8.66 5.91 -32.13
CA LEU A 118 9.61 4.80 -32.27
C LEU A 118 8.94 3.43 -32.18
N VAL A 119 7.64 3.39 -32.02
CA VAL A 119 6.89 2.15 -31.85
C VAL A 119 5.75 2.17 -32.84
N ASN A 120 5.53 1.04 -33.53
CA ASN A 120 4.51 0.84 -34.55
C ASN A 120 3.11 0.80 -33.90
N ILE A 121 2.70 1.95 -33.37
CA ILE A 121 1.70 2.13 -32.32
C ILE A 121 0.30 2.42 -32.88
N GLU A 122 0.19 2.83 -34.15
CA GLU A 122 -1.07 3.27 -34.75
C GLU A 122 -2.19 2.21 -34.72
N LYS A 123 -1.84 0.95 -34.43
CA LYS A 123 -2.78 -0.16 -34.27
C LYS A 123 -3.64 -0.10 -32.99
N PHE A 124 -3.18 0.58 -31.93
CA PHE A 124 -3.88 0.53 -30.64
C PHE A 124 -4.94 1.63 -30.51
N ARG A 125 -6.16 1.24 -30.16
CA ARG A 125 -7.28 2.18 -29.91
C ARG A 125 -7.75 2.20 -28.47
N THR A 126 -7.55 1.11 -27.74
CA THR A 126 -8.02 0.92 -26.37
C THR A 126 -6.85 0.79 -25.40
N PHE A 127 -6.92 1.48 -24.26
CA PHE A 127 -5.82 1.62 -23.31
C PHE A 127 -6.21 1.24 -21.88
N THR A 128 -5.29 0.57 -21.19
CA THR A 128 -5.30 0.42 -19.73
C THR A 128 -4.09 1.14 -19.16
N LEU A 129 -4.29 1.99 -18.15
CA LEU A 129 -3.22 2.71 -17.47
C LEU A 129 -2.95 2.10 -16.11
N VAL A 130 -1.73 1.66 -15.84
CA VAL A 130 -1.29 1.26 -14.49
C VAL A 130 -0.44 2.40 -13.94
N MET A 131 -0.98 3.12 -12.94
CA MET A 131 -0.42 4.38 -12.43
C MET A 131 0.54 4.20 -11.24
N ASP A 132 0.99 2.96 -11.01
CA ASP A 132 1.85 2.57 -9.91
C ASP A 132 2.98 1.67 -10.43
N ASP A 133 4.21 1.95 -10.02
CA ASP A 133 5.40 1.22 -10.43
C ASP A 133 5.89 0.22 -9.36
N LEU A 134 5.17 0.09 -8.24
CA LEU A 134 5.60 -0.71 -7.09
C LEU A 134 6.00 -2.14 -7.47
N PHE A 135 5.26 -2.78 -8.38
CA PHE A 135 5.59 -4.12 -8.88
C PHE A 135 6.97 -4.16 -9.54
N LEU A 136 7.23 -3.21 -10.45
CA LEU A 136 8.48 -3.14 -11.21
C LEU A 136 9.64 -2.70 -10.31
N GLU A 137 9.41 -1.74 -9.41
CA GLU A 137 10.42 -1.32 -8.43
C GLU A 137 10.81 -2.47 -7.49
N GLN A 138 9.84 -3.26 -7.03
CA GLN A 138 10.13 -4.39 -6.13
C GLN A 138 10.91 -5.51 -6.83
N ARG A 139 10.72 -5.66 -8.15
CA ARG A 139 11.29 -6.77 -8.91
C ARG A 139 12.63 -6.45 -9.57
N PHE A 140 12.74 -5.31 -10.24
CA PHE A 140 13.83 -5.04 -11.18
C PHE A 140 14.82 -3.98 -10.71
N LYS A 141 14.60 -3.37 -9.54
CA LYS A 141 15.47 -2.31 -9.00
C LYS A 141 16.93 -2.73 -8.81
N GLN A 142 17.23 -4.03 -8.76
CA GLN A 142 18.59 -4.53 -8.52
C GLN A 142 19.33 -4.93 -9.80
N THR A 143 18.63 -5.37 -10.85
CA THR A 143 19.28 -5.94 -12.03
C THR A 143 19.36 -4.96 -13.19
N GLU A 144 18.42 -3.99 -13.30
CA GLU A 144 18.22 -3.13 -14.50
C GLU A 144 18.31 -3.89 -15.83
N ASP A 145 18.16 -5.22 -15.82
CA ASP A 145 18.41 -6.09 -16.96
C ASP A 145 17.14 -6.18 -17.79
N LEU A 146 17.19 -5.55 -18.96
CA LEU A 146 16.11 -5.58 -19.95
C LEU A 146 15.82 -7.00 -20.44
N THR A 147 16.81 -7.87 -20.49
CA THR A 147 16.65 -9.26 -20.94
C THR A 147 15.81 -10.05 -19.94
N ASP A 148 16.15 -9.98 -18.65
CA ASP A 148 15.36 -10.58 -17.57
C ASP A 148 13.93 -10.04 -17.55
N PHE A 149 13.80 -8.74 -17.76
CA PHE A 149 12.51 -8.08 -17.85
C PHE A 149 11.66 -8.61 -19.02
N TYR A 150 12.21 -8.68 -20.23
CA TYR A 150 11.49 -9.20 -21.39
C TYR A 150 11.15 -10.69 -21.22
N ASN A 151 12.10 -11.52 -20.78
CA ASN A 151 11.87 -12.94 -20.50
C ASN A 151 10.76 -13.16 -19.47
N PHE A 152 10.74 -12.34 -18.41
CA PHE A 152 9.66 -12.39 -17.43
C PHE A 152 8.31 -12.02 -18.04
N PHE A 153 8.25 -10.91 -18.79
CA PHE A 153 7.01 -10.44 -19.36
C PHE A 153 6.45 -11.44 -20.38
N ASP A 154 7.30 -11.98 -21.25
CA ASP A 154 6.88 -12.97 -22.24
C ASP A 154 6.42 -14.28 -21.56
N SER A 155 7.15 -14.78 -20.55
CA SER A 155 6.74 -16.00 -19.83
C SER A 155 5.49 -15.85 -18.96
N THR A 156 5.17 -14.63 -18.52
CA THR A 156 4.04 -14.38 -17.60
C THR A 156 2.79 -13.89 -18.33
N PHE A 157 2.98 -13.13 -19.41
CA PHE A 157 1.88 -12.44 -20.11
C PHE A 157 1.79 -12.79 -21.60
N GLY A 158 2.72 -13.56 -22.15
CA GLY A 158 2.81 -13.86 -23.58
C GLY A 158 1.51 -14.36 -24.21
N ASP A 159 0.78 -15.23 -23.51
CA ASP A 159 -0.47 -15.82 -24.02
C ASP A 159 -1.69 -14.88 -23.92
N SER A 160 -1.59 -13.77 -23.19
CA SER A 160 -2.70 -12.86 -22.88
C SER A 160 -2.75 -11.60 -23.76
N ILE A 161 -1.91 -11.54 -24.79
CA ILE A 161 -1.69 -10.34 -25.62
C ILE A 161 -2.86 -10.15 -26.58
N SER A 162 -3.82 -9.30 -26.22
CA SER A 162 -4.82 -8.82 -27.19
C SER A 162 -4.18 -7.87 -28.19
N THR A 163 -4.39 -8.10 -29.48
CA THR A 163 -3.74 -7.33 -30.57
C THR A 163 -4.14 -5.86 -30.66
N ASN A 164 -5.32 -5.49 -30.14
CA ASN A 164 -5.90 -4.14 -30.27
C ASN A 164 -5.85 -3.26 -29.01
N ARG A 165 -5.24 -3.74 -27.91
CA ARG A 165 -5.20 -3.01 -26.64
C ARG A 165 -3.78 -2.77 -26.19
N CYS A 166 -3.47 -1.57 -25.69
CA CYS A 166 -2.18 -1.23 -25.10
C CYS A 166 -2.29 -1.03 -23.59
N ASN A 167 -1.36 -1.61 -22.83
CA ASN A 167 -1.21 -1.42 -21.39
C ASN A 167 -0.05 -0.44 -21.15
N ILE A 168 -0.35 0.77 -20.66
CA ILE A 168 0.67 1.73 -20.28
C ILE A 168 0.98 1.55 -18.79
N ILE A 169 2.17 1.08 -18.47
CA ILE A 169 2.60 0.76 -17.10
C ILE A 169 3.54 1.85 -16.58
N CYS A 170 3.25 2.36 -15.39
CA CYS A 170 4.13 3.28 -14.69
C CYS A 170 5.47 2.60 -14.40
N SER A 171 6.56 3.19 -14.88
CA SER A 171 7.93 2.77 -14.57
C SER A 171 8.89 3.90 -14.83
N SER A 172 9.66 4.28 -13.82
CA SER A 172 10.79 5.19 -14.00
C SER A 172 11.96 4.51 -14.71
N PHE A 173 12.24 3.25 -14.37
CA PHE A 173 13.35 2.45 -14.89
C PHE A 173 13.19 2.10 -16.36
N PHE A 174 12.02 1.60 -16.77
CA PHE A 174 11.78 1.15 -18.15
C PHE A 174 11.11 2.23 -19.02
N SER A 175 11.13 3.49 -18.60
CA SER A 175 10.39 4.59 -19.25
C SER A 175 10.79 4.82 -20.72
N GLY A 176 9.93 4.43 -21.65
CA GLY A 176 10.12 4.56 -23.10
C GLY A 176 10.26 3.23 -23.81
N HIS A 177 10.42 2.13 -23.08
CA HIS A 177 10.43 0.78 -23.65
C HIS A 177 9.01 0.32 -23.99
N ALA A 178 8.91 -0.50 -25.03
CA ALA A 178 7.68 -1.17 -25.43
C ALA A 178 7.96 -2.66 -25.61
N LEU A 179 7.08 -3.51 -25.09
CA LEU A 179 7.10 -4.95 -25.32
C LEU A 179 5.70 -5.39 -25.71
N ASN A 180 5.54 -5.96 -26.90
CA ASN A 180 4.25 -6.41 -27.41
C ASN A 180 3.18 -5.32 -27.35
N ASN A 181 2.23 -5.45 -26.44
CA ASN A 181 1.16 -4.48 -26.19
C ASN A 181 1.32 -3.75 -24.85
N TYR A 182 2.52 -3.74 -24.29
CA TYR A 182 2.89 -3.00 -23.09
C TYR A 182 3.80 -1.83 -23.46
N TYR A 183 3.54 -0.67 -22.87
CA TYR A 183 4.38 0.52 -22.95
C TYR A 183 4.73 1.00 -21.55
N PHE A 184 6.01 1.22 -21.29
CA PHE A 184 6.47 1.61 -19.97
C PHE A 184 6.73 3.11 -19.92
N SER A 185 6.15 3.79 -18.94
CA SER A 185 6.15 5.25 -18.87
C SER A 185 6.39 5.75 -17.46
N SER A 186 7.24 6.75 -17.30
CA SER A 186 7.34 7.48 -16.02
C SER A 186 6.17 8.43 -15.76
N SER A 187 5.25 8.58 -16.71
CA SER A 187 4.11 9.50 -16.68
C SER A 187 2.97 9.00 -17.59
N PRO A 188 2.31 7.87 -17.25
CA PRO A 188 1.39 7.17 -18.14
C PRO A 188 0.31 8.04 -18.79
N ILE A 189 -0.29 8.96 -18.03
CA ILE A 189 -1.30 9.90 -18.54
C ILE A 189 -0.72 10.72 -19.70
N TYR A 190 0.45 11.34 -19.53
CA TYR A 190 1.04 12.24 -20.53
C TYR A 190 1.47 11.50 -21.79
N ASP A 191 2.05 10.31 -21.63
CA ASP A 191 2.55 9.50 -22.74
C ASP A 191 1.43 8.91 -23.63
N LEU A 192 0.15 9.09 -23.28
CA LEU A 192 -0.96 8.84 -24.21
C LEU A 192 -0.84 9.66 -25.52
N SER A 193 -0.15 10.81 -25.52
CA SER A 193 0.07 11.60 -26.75
C SER A 193 0.88 10.85 -27.80
N ILE A 194 1.73 9.92 -27.39
CA ILE A 194 2.57 9.11 -28.28
C ILE A 194 1.68 8.25 -29.20
N PHE A 195 0.48 7.93 -28.73
CA PHE A 195 -0.52 7.12 -29.43
C PHE A 195 -1.48 7.96 -30.29
N LEU A 196 -1.29 9.27 -30.35
CA LEU A 196 -2.07 10.17 -31.20
C LEU A 196 -1.29 10.57 -32.44
N PRO A 197 -1.98 10.84 -33.57
CA PRO A 197 -1.42 11.64 -34.65
C PRO A 197 -0.85 12.96 -34.10
N GLN A 198 0.33 13.36 -34.58
CA GLN A 198 1.07 14.51 -34.03
C GLN A 198 0.23 15.79 -33.98
N SER A 199 -0.61 16.04 -34.99
CA SER A 199 -1.53 17.18 -35.02
C SER A 199 -2.55 17.15 -33.88
N LYS A 200 -3.13 15.98 -33.58
CA LYS A 200 -4.09 15.79 -32.47
C LYS A 200 -3.39 15.91 -31.12
N ALA A 201 -2.19 15.34 -30.98
CA ALA A 201 -1.37 15.46 -29.79
C ALA A 201 -1.05 16.93 -29.47
N LEU A 202 -0.63 17.70 -30.48
CA LEU A 202 -0.36 19.13 -30.36
C LEU A 202 -1.61 19.92 -29.96
N VAL A 203 -2.76 19.63 -30.58
CA VAL A 203 -4.04 20.28 -30.23
C VAL A 203 -4.44 19.98 -28.78
N CYS A 204 -4.31 18.73 -28.32
CA CYS A 204 -4.57 18.38 -26.92
C CYS A 204 -3.64 19.17 -25.99
N ALA A 205 -2.34 19.22 -26.32
CA ALA A 205 -1.36 19.91 -25.51
C ALA A 205 -1.62 21.42 -25.41
N LEU A 206 -1.89 22.08 -26.54
CA LEU A 206 -2.20 23.50 -26.57
C LEU A 206 -3.47 23.83 -25.78
N LYS A 207 -4.53 23.03 -25.94
CA LYS A 207 -5.77 23.20 -25.15
C LYS A 207 -5.53 23.05 -23.65
N SER A 208 -4.75 22.06 -23.25
CA SER A 208 -4.39 21.86 -21.83
C SER A 208 -3.56 23.02 -21.29
N ILE A 209 -2.60 23.52 -22.06
CA ILE A 209 -1.81 24.70 -21.68
C ILE A 209 -2.70 25.93 -21.53
N CYS A 210 -3.61 26.19 -22.48
CA CYS A 210 -4.56 27.30 -22.39
C CYS A 210 -5.45 27.19 -21.13
N GLN A 211 -5.99 26.00 -20.84
CA GLN A 211 -6.81 25.78 -19.65
C GLN A 211 -6.00 25.95 -18.35
N LEU A 212 -4.73 25.55 -18.36
CA LEU A 212 -3.84 25.77 -17.23
C LEU A 212 -3.52 27.25 -17.01
N LEU A 213 -3.34 28.03 -18.08
CA LEU A 213 -3.17 29.48 -17.99
C LEU A 213 -4.40 30.17 -17.37
N ILE A 214 -5.60 29.62 -17.57
CA ILE A 214 -6.83 30.07 -16.90
C ILE A 214 -6.87 29.62 -15.43
N LEU A 215 -6.32 28.44 -15.12
CA LEU A 215 -6.30 27.89 -13.76
C LEU A 215 -5.33 28.64 -12.83
N ILE A 216 -4.22 29.16 -13.34
CA ILE A 216 -3.22 29.87 -12.54
C ILE A 216 -3.83 31.10 -11.82
N PRO A 217 -4.54 32.03 -12.48
CA PRO A 217 -5.24 33.12 -11.80
C PRO A 217 -6.27 32.63 -10.78
N ARG A 218 -7.01 31.55 -11.09
CA ARG A 218 -7.96 30.95 -10.13
C ARG A 218 -7.25 30.50 -8.85
N CYS A 219 -6.01 30.01 -8.95
CA CYS A 219 -5.21 29.65 -7.79
C CYS A 219 -4.75 30.86 -6.96
N THR A 220 -4.57 32.03 -7.58
CA THR A 220 -4.31 33.29 -6.86
C THR A 220 -5.53 33.72 -6.05
N PHE A 221 -6.73 33.62 -6.62
CA PHE A 221 -7.98 33.96 -5.91
C PHE A 221 -8.45 32.88 -4.94
N ASN A 222 -8.07 31.63 -5.16
CA ASN A 222 -8.38 30.50 -4.29
C ASN A 222 -7.16 29.59 -4.13
N PRO A 223 -6.26 29.91 -3.18
CA PRO A 223 -5.02 29.16 -2.96
C PRO A 223 -5.21 27.66 -2.71
N ARG A 224 -6.39 27.21 -2.27
CA ARG A 224 -6.69 25.79 -2.07
C ARG A 224 -6.55 24.96 -3.35
N LEU A 225 -6.83 25.55 -4.51
CA LEU A 225 -6.63 24.88 -5.81
C LEU A 225 -5.17 24.45 -6.02
N LEU A 226 -4.20 25.12 -5.39
CA LEU A 226 -2.79 24.73 -5.49
C LEU A 226 -2.49 23.38 -4.85
N LEU A 227 -3.29 22.96 -3.87
CA LEU A 227 -3.12 21.64 -3.26
C LEU A 227 -3.35 20.53 -4.31
N ILE A 228 -4.30 20.77 -5.22
CA ILE A 228 -4.79 19.80 -6.20
C ILE A 228 -4.42 20.17 -7.65
N ILE A 229 -3.49 21.12 -7.85
CA ILE A 229 -3.18 21.64 -9.20
C ILE A 229 -2.63 20.55 -10.13
N ASP A 230 -1.83 19.62 -9.59
CA ASP A 230 -1.28 18.50 -10.35
C ASP A 230 -2.41 17.62 -10.91
N ASP A 231 -3.37 17.26 -10.06
CA ASP A 231 -4.56 16.49 -10.44
C ASP A 231 -5.45 17.21 -11.45
N LEU A 232 -5.61 18.53 -11.31
CA LEU A 232 -6.38 19.33 -12.26
C LEU A 232 -5.72 19.35 -13.64
N VAL A 233 -4.39 19.44 -13.70
CA VAL A 233 -3.64 19.38 -14.96
C VAL A 233 -3.80 17.99 -15.60
N ASP A 234 -3.66 16.92 -14.81
CA ASP A 234 -3.86 15.56 -15.26
C ASP A 234 -5.29 15.35 -15.81
N GLN A 235 -6.31 15.81 -15.08
CA GLN A 235 -7.71 15.71 -15.48
C GLN A 235 -8.01 16.53 -16.75
N ILE A 236 -7.49 17.75 -16.84
CA ILE A 236 -7.59 18.60 -18.02
C ILE A 236 -7.05 17.85 -19.24
N TYR A 237 -5.83 17.33 -19.17
CA TYR A 237 -5.21 16.66 -20.29
C TYR A 237 -5.90 15.34 -20.64
N LEU A 238 -6.24 14.53 -19.64
CA LEU A 238 -6.98 13.28 -19.84
C LEU A 238 -8.32 13.52 -20.54
N SER A 239 -9.04 14.60 -20.20
CA SER A 239 -10.30 14.98 -20.85
C SER A 239 -10.15 15.36 -22.33
N GLN A 240 -8.97 15.82 -22.76
CA GLN A 240 -8.69 16.12 -24.17
C GLN A 240 -8.36 14.84 -24.92
N VAL A 241 -7.51 13.98 -24.35
CA VAL A 241 -7.03 12.77 -25.00
C VAL A 241 -8.12 11.71 -25.13
N THR A 242 -8.99 11.58 -24.14
CA THR A 242 -10.16 10.66 -24.16
C THR A 242 -11.21 11.00 -25.23
N ARG A 243 -11.04 12.09 -25.98
CA ARG A 243 -11.84 12.38 -27.19
C ARG A 243 -11.37 11.58 -28.41
N TYR A 244 -10.15 11.05 -28.35
CA TYR A 244 -9.48 10.40 -29.47
C TYR A 244 -9.07 8.97 -29.15
N LEU A 245 -8.77 8.66 -27.89
CA LEU A 245 -8.39 7.33 -27.42
C LEU A 245 -9.47 6.79 -26.47
N GLU A 246 -9.71 5.50 -26.53
CA GLU A 246 -10.56 4.81 -25.57
C GLU A 246 -9.70 4.37 -24.39
N ILE A 247 -9.96 4.93 -23.21
CA ILE A 247 -9.37 4.42 -21.97
C ILE A 247 -10.38 3.46 -21.37
N ARG A 248 -10.00 2.20 -21.21
CA ARG A 248 -10.84 1.19 -20.56
C ARG A 248 -10.79 1.35 -19.05
N GLU A 249 -9.58 1.44 -18.51
CA GLU A 249 -9.35 1.35 -17.08
C GLU A 249 -8.07 2.08 -16.64
N ILE A 250 -8.14 2.71 -15.47
CA ILE A 250 -6.99 3.25 -14.73
C ILE A 250 -6.84 2.46 -13.43
N ILE A 251 -5.73 1.76 -13.30
CA ILE A 251 -5.41 0.89 -12.16
C ILE A 251 -4.36 1.59 -11.30
N VAL A 252 -4.65 1.69 -9.99
CA VAL A 252 -3.68 2.02 -8.95
C VAL A 252 -3.56 0.85 -7.98
N THR A 253 -2.56 0.88 -7.11
CA THR A 253 -2.53 -0.04 -5.98
C THR A 253 -3.00 0.61 -4.69
N ASN A 254 -3.19 -0.18 -3.65
CA ASN A 254 -3.42 0.34 -2.29
C ASN A 254 -2.26 1.18 -1.75
N SER A 255 -1.13 1.36 -2.45
CA SER A 255 -0.13 2.39 -2.09
C SER A 255 -0.70 3.82 -2.23
N LYS A 256 -1.75 4.00 -3.05
CA LYS A 256 -2.38 5.28 -3.37
C LYS A 256 -3.69 5.55 -2.60
N TYR A 257 -4.00 4.77 -1.55
CA TYR A 257 -5.26 4.97 -0.81
C TYR A 257 -5.41 6.39 -0.25
N ASN A 258 -4.30 7.04 0.10
CA ASN A 258 -4.28 8.37 0.71
C ASN A 258 -4.27 9.53 -0.30
N THR A 259 -3.96 9.27 -1.57
CA THR A 259 -3.76 10.31 -2.58
C THR A 259 -4.85 10.37 -3.63
N GLN A 260 -5.70 9.35 -3.78
CA GLN A 260 -6.91 9.31 -4.62
C GLN A 260 -7.01 10.45 -5.68
N PRO A 261 -6.21 10.39 -6.77
CA PRO A 261 -6.17 11.46 -7.75
C PRO A 261 -7.54 11.72 -8.38
N LEU A 262 -7.80 12.96 -8.83
CA LEU A 262 -9.09 13.32 -9.46
C LEU A 262 -9.48 12.40 -10.62
N CYS A 263 -8.52 11.86 -11.36
CA CYS A 263 -8.78 10.94 -12.45
C CYS A 263 -9.36 9.59 -11.99
N LEU A 264 -9.23 9.21 -10.72
CA LEU A 264 -9.81 7.98 -10.18
C LEU A 264 -11.26 8.15 -9.73
N LYS A 265 -11.62 9.34 -9.25
CA LYS A 265 -12.93 9.60 -8.67
C LYS A 265 -14.08 9.34 -9.63
N GLN A 266 -15.21 8.92 -9.08
CA GLN A 266 -16.43 8.76 -9.86
C GLN A 266 -16.93 10.15 -10.31
N SER A 267 -17.13 10.33 -11.62
CA SER A 267 -17.71 11.55 -12.16
C SER A 267 -18.57 11.25 -13.38
N LEU A 268 -19.62 12.05 -13.59
CA LEU A 268 -20.56 11.87 -14.71
C LEU A 268 -19.89 12.00 -16.09
N THR A 269 -18.73 12.67 -16.14
CA THR A 269 -17.98 12.87 -17.37
C THR A 269 -16.91 11.79 -17.62
N LYS A 270 -16.71 10.88 -16.66
CA LYS A 270 -15.72 9.80 -16.74
C LYS A 270 -16.21 8.73 -17.72
N LYS A 271 -15.36 8.37 -18.69
CA LYS A 271 -15.66 7.36 -19.73
C LYS A 271 -14.88 6.06 -19.56
N TYR A 272 -14.23 5.88 -18.42
CA TYR A 272 -13.34 4.77 -18.14
C TYR A 272 -13.58 4.27 -16.71
N LYS A 273 -13.13 3.06 -16.40
CA LYS A 273 -13.16 2.52 -15.03
C LYS A 273 -11.91 2.94 -14.26
N SER A 274 -12.03 3.14 -12.95
CA SER A 274 -10.89 3.19 -12.04
C SER A 274 -10.91 1.99 -11.12
N SER A 275 -9.74 1.45 -10.84
CA SER A 275 -9.62 0.25 -10.02
C SER A 275 -8.46 0.36 -9.06
N MET A 276 -8.65 -0.23 -7.88
CA MET A 276 -7.61 -0.39 -6.89
C MET A 276 -7.25 -1.86 -6.74
N LEU A 277 -6.01 -2.20 -7.11
CA LEU A 277 -5.40 -3.49 -6.89
C LEU A 277 -4.80 -3.53 -5.48
N TRP A 278 -5.33 -4.39 -4.61
CA TRP A 278 -4.78 -4.59 -3.29
C TRP A 278 -3.66 -5.62 -3.37
N TYR A 279 -2.41 -5.20 -3.17
CA TYR A 279 -1.25 -6.11 -3.13
C TYR A 279 -0.89 -6.57 -1.72
N SER A 280 -1.70 -6.20 -0.73
CA SER A 280 -1.59 -6.70 0.63
C SER A 280 -2.94 -6.67 1.34
N ALA A 281 -3.12 -7.61 2.26
CA ALA A 281 -4.28 -7.71 3.14
C ALA A 281 -4.01 -7.17 4.57
N ASN A 282 -2.87 -6.49 4.79
CA ASN A 282 -2.47 -5.95 6.10
C ASN A 282 -2.96 -4.51 6.35
N ALA A 283 -3.95 -4.04 5.60
CA ALA A 283 -4.48 -2.68 5.71
C ALA A 283 -5.51 -2.54 6.86
N LYS A 284 -6.18 -3.63 7.23
CA LYS A 284 -7.03 -3.73 8.42
C LYS A 284 -6.16 -3.57 9.67
N TRP A 285 -6.65 -2.83 10.66
CA TRP A 285 -5.91 -2.52 11.89
C TRP A 285 -6.07 -3.61 12.96
N PHE A 286 -5.19 -3.58 13.96
CA PHE A 286 -5.19 -4.59 15.01
C PHE A 286 -6.27 -4.27 16.03
N LYS A 287 -6.99 -5.32 16.44
CA LYS A 287 -7.97 -5.26 17.52
C LYS A 287 -7.31 -5.71 18.83
N TYR A 288 -7.45 -4.92 19.91
CA TYR A 288 -6.86 -5.22 21.22
C TYR A 288 -7.94 -5.52 22.25
N LYS A 289 -7.73 -6.53 23.10
CA LYS A 289 -8.70 -7.01 24.10
C LYS A 289 -9.13 -5.97 25.15
N GLN A 290 -8.29 -4.98 25.44
CA GLN A 290 -8.51 -4.00 26.53
C GLN A 290 -8.99 -2.63 26.05
N ALA A 291 -9.34 -2.47 24.77
CA ALA A 291 -9.77 -1.19 24.21
C ALA A 291 -11.31 -1.12 24.11
N PRO A 292 -11.98 -0.14 24.76
CA PRO A 292 -13.44 -0.09 24.92
C PRO A 292 -14.21 0.11 23.61
N ASP A 293 -13.58 0.75 22.62
CA ASP A 293 -14.00 0.83 21.22
C ASP A 293 -12.72 0.64 20.39
N ASN A 294 -12.55 -0.49 19.71
CA ASN A 294 -11.25 -0.86 19.12
C ASN A 294 -11.27 -0.98 17.59
N TYR A 295 -12.35 -0.52 16.97
CA TYR A 295 -12.43 -0.33 15.52
C TYR A 295 -12.13 1.12 15.18
N THR A 296 -10.86 1.45 15.00
CA THR A 296 -10.49 2.56 14.12
C THR A 296 -9.74 2.02 12.92
N PHE A 297 -10.00 2.65 11.78
CA PHE A 297 -9.20 2.52 10.59
C PHE A 297 -8.51 3.86 10.36
N ASN A 298 -7.55 3.88 9.44
CA ASN A 298 -6.97 5.13 8.98
C ASN A 298 -8.09 5.95 8.29
N PRO A 299 -8.43 7.17 8.76
CA PRO A 299 -9.55 7.95 8.23
C PRO A 299 -9.45 8.18 6.70
N MET A 300 -8.26 8.05 6.13
CA MET A 300 -8.02 8.13 4.70
C MET A 300 -8.70 7.02 3.88
N PHE A 301 -9.06 5.88 4.46
CA PHE A 301 -9.74 4.83 3.71
C PHE A 301 -11.16 5.25 3.27
N LYS A 302 -11.84 6.10 4.03
CA LYS A 302 -13.15 6.69 3.65
C LYS A 302 -13.08 7.54 2.38
N ASN A 303 -11.88 7.99 2.02
CA ASN A 303 -11.65 8.86 0.88
C ASN A 303 -11.43 8.09 -0.43
N ILE A 304 -11.34 6.76 -0.37
CA ILE A 304 -11.20 5.92 -1.55
C ILE A 304 -12.48 6.02 -2.38
N ASP A 305 -12.33 6.39 -3.64
CA ASP A 305 -13.43 6.51 -4.58
C ASP A 305 -12.99 5.95 -5.94
N VAL A 306 -13.16 4.63 -6.09
CA VAL A 306 -12.86 3.89 -7.32
C VAL A 306 -14.06 3.06 -7.77
N ASP A 307 -14.09 2.64 -9.03
CA ASP A 307 -15.18 1.81 -9.54
C ASP A 307 -15.04 0.34 -9.11
N ASN A 308 -13.81 -0.17 -9.04
CA ASN A 308 -13.55 -1.58 -8.72
C ASN A 308 -12.42 -1.77 -7.69
N HIS A 309 -12.54 -2.80 -6.86
CA HIS A 309 -11.50 -3.27 -5.96
C HIS A 309 -11.15 -4.73 -6.29
N TYR A 310 -9.87 -4.99 -6.55
CA TYR A 310 -9.34 -6.35 -6.68
C TYR A 310 -8.66 -6.75 -5.37
N VAL A 311 -9.22 -7.72 -4.67
CA VAL A 311 -8.87 -8.07 -3.28
C VAL A 311 -8.46 -9.54 -3.14
N TRP A 312 -7.84 -9.90 -2.03
CA TRP A 312 -7.25 -11.23 -1.84
C TRP A 312 -8.26 -12.28 -1.41
N ASN A 313 -9.20 -11.92 -0.56
CA ASN A 313 -10.13 -12.86 0.07
C ASN A 313 -11.42 -12.16 0.53
N GLU A 314 -12.35 -12.96 1.06
CA GLU A 314 -13.65 -12.50 1.53
C GLU A 314 -13.56 -11.57 2.74
N ASP A 315 -12.65 -11.82 3.70
CA ASP A 315 -12.47 -10.93 4.87
C ASP A 315 -12.06 -9.52 4.45
N GLN A 316 -11.11 -9.41 3.53
CA GLN A 316 -10.68 -8.13 2.99
C GLN A 316 -11.81 -7.45 2.20
N CYS A 317 -12.60 -8.21 1.43
CA CYS A 317 -13.76 -7.70 0.71
C CYS A 317 -14.79 -7.10 1.68
N LEU A 318 -15.17 -7.84 2.72
CA LEU A 318 -16.15 -7.41 3.72
C LEU A 318 -15.66 -6.18 4.49
N TRP A 319 -14.39 -6.19 4.91
CA TRP A 319 -13.77 -5.04 5.58
C TRP A 319 -13.78 -3.79 4.70
N LEU A 320 -13.45 -3.91 3.41
CA LEU A 320 -13.48 -2.75 2.51
C LEU A 320 -14.89 -2.26 2.23
N LYS A 321 -15.88 -3.15 2.15
CA LYS A 321 -17.29 -2.74 2.02
C LYS A 321 -17.76 -1.93 3.23
N ASP A 322 -17.31 -2.29 4.43
CA ASP A 322 -17.60 -1.57 5.67
C ASP A 322 -16.92 -0.18 5.71
N VAL A 323 -15.64 -0.10 5.32
CA VAL A 323 -14.86 1.13 5.46
C VAL A 323 -15.00 2.09 4.27
N VAL A 324 -15.07 1.58 3.04
CA VAL A 324 -15.13 2.37 1.80
C VAL A 324 -16.56 2.55 1.32
N GLY A 325 -17.43 1.56 1.56
CA GLY A 325 -18.85 1.61 1.20
C GLY A 325 -19.21 0.78 -0.05
N LEU A 326 -20.52 0.58 -0.27
CA LEU A 326 -21.04 -0.40 -1.24
C LEU A 326 -21.11 0.09 -2.70
N LYS A 327 -20.62 1.29 -3.02
CA LYS A 327 -20.74 1.88 -4.36
C LYS A 327 -19.80 1.24 -5.39
N ALA A 328 -18.67 0.70 -4.94
CA ALA A 328 -17.69 0.06 -5.82
C ALA A 328 -18.03 -1.43 -6.05
N SER A 329 -17.52 -1.99 -7.13
CA SER A 329 -17.48 -3.44 -7.33
C SER A 329 -16.29 -4.05 -6.60
N TYR A 330 -16.41 -5.32 -6.19
CA TYR A 330 -15.37 -6.04 -5.47
C TYR A 330 -15.18 -7.41 -6.08
N GLU A 331 -13.95 -7.73 -6.46
CA GLU A 331 -13.57 -9.01 -7.04
C GLU A 331 -12.45 -9.64 -6.22
N ILE A 332 -12.66 -10.88 -5.80
CA ILE A 332 -11.67 -11.67 -5.06
C ILE A 332 -10.79 -12.39 -6.08
N ILE A 333 -9.54 -11.96 -6.21
CA ILE A 333 -8.57 -12.47 -7.19
C ILE A 333 -7.45 -13.32 -6.56
N GLY A 334 -7.49 -13.50 -5.24
CA GLY A 334 -6.43 -14.19 -4.50
C GLY A 334 -5.20 -13.32 -4.22
N PRO A 335 -4.17 -13.87 -3.57
CA PRO A 335 -2.96 -13.14 -3.23
C PRO A 335 -2.18 -12.68 -4.47
N VAL A 336 -1.85 -11.39 -4.52
CA VAL A 336 -1.02 -10.81 -5.60
C VAL A 336 0.41 -10.70 -5.12
N THR A 337 1.29 -11.53 -5.67
CA THR A 337 2.71 -11.60 -5.28
C THR A 337 3.58 -10.98 -6.36
N PHE A 338 4.21 -9.85 -6.03
CA PHE A 338 4.99 -9.05 -6.98
C PHE A 338 6.42 -9.54 -7.23
N ARG A 339 6.84 -10.66 -6.63
CA ARG A 339 8.23 -11.13 -6.71
C ARG A 339 8.48 -12.12 -7.85
N PRO A 340 9.70 -12.12 -8.41
CA PRO A 340 10.15 -13.14 -9.33
C PRO A 340 10.18 -14.52 -8.71
N LYS A 341 9.86 -15.52 -9.55
CA LYS A 341 10.44 -16.87 -9.56
C LYS A 341 11.99 -16.77 -9.60
N TYR A 342 12.66 -16.24 -8.58
CA TYR A 342 14.06 -16.64 -8.38
C TYR A 342 14.00 -18.11 -7.97
N ILE A 343 14.16 -18.96 -8.97
CA ILE A 343 14.24 -20.41 -8.83
C ILE A 343 15.70 -20.68 -8.50
N LEU A 344 16.08 -20.53 -7.23
CA LEU A 344 17.07 -21.49 -6.78
C LEU A 344 16.43 -22.87 -6.98
N PRO A 345 17.15 -23.87 -7.54
CA PRO A 345 16.66 -25.23 -7.50
C PRO A 345 16.35 -25.52 -6.05
N ILE A 346 15.06 -25.66 -5.76
CA ILE A 346 14.63 -26.03 -4.43
C ILE A 346 15.11 -27.45 -4.29
N GLU A 347 16.02 -27.67 -3.32
CA GLU A 347 16.45 -29.03 -3.00
C GLU A 347 15.21 -29.89 -2.83
N ALA A 348 15.24 -31.10 -3.37
CA ALA A 348 14.12 -32.04 -3.23
C ALA A 348 13.71 -32.10 -1.76
N ARG A 349 12.39 -32.00 -1.51
CA ARG A 349 11.81 -31.96 -0.17
C ARG A 349 12.41 -33.07 0.68
N LYS A 350 13.27 -32.70 1.63
CA LYS A 350 13.84 -33.66 2.59
C LYS A 350 12.70 -34.21 3.45
N SER A 351 12.90 -35.37 4.07
CA SER A 351 11.93 -36.02 4.96
C SER A 351 11.66 -35.28 6.29
N HIS A 352 11.96 -33.97 6.35
CA HIS A 352 11.78 -33.13 7.53
C HIS A 352 10.47 -32.35 7.43
N PHE A 353 9.86 -32.09 8.58
CA PHE A 353 8.72 -31.22 8.72
C PHE A 353 9.19 -29.76 8.82
N ASN A 354 8.89 -28.96 7.81
CA ASN A 354 9.40 -27.59 7.66
C ASN A 354 8.40 -26.55 8.16
N ILE A 355 8.82 -25.80 9.17
CA ILE A 355 8.07 -24.67 9.72
C ILE A 355 8.67 -23.37 9.18
N PHE A 356 7.88 -22.57 8.49
CA PHE A 356 8.32 -21.25 7.99
C PHE A 356 7.79 -20.12 8.87
N LEU A 357 8.69 -19.23 9.26
CA LEU A 357 8.44 -18.04 10.07
C LEU A 357 8.54 -16.79 9.19
N PHE A 358 7.52 -15.93 9.27
CA PHE A 358 7.49 -14.63 8.62
C PHE A 358 7.25 -13.53 9.66
N ASP A 359 8.26 -12.71 9.89
CA ASP A 359 8.29 -11.69 10.92
C ASP A 359 8.18 -10.26 10.35
N VAL A 360 8.23 -9.29 11.26
CA VAL A 360 8.44 -7.88 10.96
C VAL A 360 9.51 -7.38 11.90
N ALA A 361 10.65 -6.96 11.36
CA ALA A 361 11.72 -6.43 12.20
C ALA A 361 11.29 -5.16 12.95
N PRO A 362 11.50 -5.10 14.27
CA PRO A 362 11.20 -3.93 15.08
C PRO A 362 12.15 -2.78 14.74
N PHE A 363 11.65 -1.55 14.77
CA PHE A 363 12.45 -0.35 14.56
C PHE A 363 13.30 0.00 15.79
N ALA A 364 14.47 0.59 15.55
CA ALA A 364 15.31 1.17 16.59
C ALA A 364 14.58 2.34 17.29
N ASN A 365 14.64 2.34 18.62
CA ASN A 365 14.22 3.47 19.47
C ASN A 365 12.75 3.91 19.31
N GLY A 366 11.84 3.03 18.86
CA GLY A 366 10.40 3.28 18.83
C GLY A 366 9.94 4.44 17.94
N LYS A 367 10.82 5.08 17.15
CA LYS A 367 10.50 6.30 16.38
C LYS A 367 9.32 6.14 15.42
N ASN A 368 9.09 4.93 14.90
CA ASN A 368 7.98 4.63 14.00
C ASN A 368 6.66 4.28 14.69
N GLN A 369 6.65 4.07 16.02
CA GLN A 369 5.41 3.99 16.81
C GLN A 369 4.62 5.31 16.73
N LYS A 370 5.28 6.40 16.35
CA LYS A 370 4.72 7.75 16.19
C LYS A 370 4.25 8.07 14.75
N SER A 371 4.20 7.06 13.87
CA SER A 371 3.77 7.22 12.47
C SER A 371 2.31 6.80 12.28
N VAL A 372 1.78 7.02 11.07
CA VAL A 372 0.43 6.56 10.65
C VAL A 372 0.23 5.04 10.74
N TYR A 373 1.32 4.30 10.87
CA TYR A 373 1.35 2.85 11.10
C TYR A 373 1.59 2.50 12.59
N GLY A 374 1.51 3.49 13.47
CA GLY A 374 1.84 3.40 14.88
C GLY A 374 1.09 2.29 15.60
N ASN A 375 -0.18 2.02 15.23
CA ASN A 375 -0.96 0.91 15.78
C ASN A 375 -0.21 -0.43 15.69
N SER A 376 0.16 -0.82 14.46
CA SER A 376 0.91 -2.05 14.21
C SER A 376 2.33 -1.99 14.78
N TYR A 377 2.98 -0.82 14.76
CA TYR A 377 4.36 -0.68 15.29
C TYR A 377 4.47 -0.67 16.81
N VAL A 378 3.42 -0.30 17.54
CA VAL A 378 3.38 -0.49 18.99
C VAL A 378 3.33 -1.98 19.30
N TYR A 379 2.62 -2.78 18.49
CA TYR A 379 2.65 -4.23 18.61
C TYR A 379 3.97 -4.85 18.14
N TYR A 380 4.56 -4.38 17.04
CA TYR A 380 5.87 -4.84 16.56
C TYR A 380 7.02 -4.26 17.39
N SER A 381 6.91 -4.38 18.72
CA SER A 381 7.97 -4.06 19.67
C SER A 381 9.08 -5.10 19.60
N LEU A 382 10.26 -4.72 20.08
CA LEU A 382 11.40 -5.63 20.19
C LEU A 382 11.05 -6.90 20.99
N GLU A 383 10.41 -6.73 22.14
CA GLU A 383 9.94 -7.82 23.00
C GLU A 383 9.00 -8.78 22.26
N ASN A 384 7.99 -8.26 21.57
CA ASN A 384 7.03 -9.10 20.85
C ASN A 384 7.68 -9.82 19.67
N CYS A 385 8.54 -9.16 18.90
CA CYS A 385 9.20 -9.79 17.75
C CYS A 385 10.21 -10.86 18.20
N ARG A 386 10.98 -10.61 19.27
CA ARG A 386 11.87 -11.61 19.88
C ARG A 386 11.07 -12.80 20.42
N SER A 387 9.99 -12.55 21.14
CA SER A 387 9.15 -13.62 21.72
C SER A 387 8.45 -14.43 20.63
N PHE A 388 8.01 -13.79 19.54
CA PHE A 388 7.42 -14.49 18.40
C PHE A 388 8.37 -15.58 17.86
N LEU A 389 9.63 -15.23 17.59
CA LEU A 389 10.60 -16.21 17.09
C LEU A 389 11.03 -17.20 18.19
N GLY A 390 11.41 -16.69 19.36
CA GLY A 390 11.97 -17.48 20.45
C GLY A 390 10.99 -18.54 20.96
N ASP A 391 9.72 -18.19 21.16
CA ASP A 391 8.73 -19.14 21.68
C ASP A 391 8.41 -20.25 20.66
N ILE A 392 8.39 -19.94 19.37
CA ILE A 392 8.17 -20.95 18.31
C ILE A 392 9.37 -21.89 18.22
N VAL A 393 10.59 -21.35 18.24
CA VAL A 393 11.81 -22.16 18.28
C VAL A 393 11.81 -23.06 19.51
N ASP A 394 11.53 -22.52 20.70
CA ASP A 394 11.47 -23.29 21.94
C ASP A 394 10.43 -24.40 21.90
N ALA A 395 9.23 -24.13 21.36
CA ALA A 395 8.14 -25.09 21.31
C ALA A 395 8.42 -26.26 20.35
N PHE A 396 9.11 -26.01 19.23
CA PHE A 396 9.26 -26.99 18.15
C PHE A 396 10.65 -27.63 18.05
N GLN A 397 11.73 -27.01 18.54
CA GLN A 397 13.10 -27.55 18.41
C GLN A 397 13.32 -28.89 19.13
N LYS A 398 12.45 -29.25 20.08
CA LYS A 398 12.50 -30.54 20.78
C LYS A 398 12.12 -31.74 19.89
N TYR A 399 11.55 -31.48 18.72
CA TYR A 399 11.18 -32.51 17.75
C TYR A 399 12.29 -32.69 16.72
N SER A 400 12.95 -33.85 16.72
CA SER A 400 14.13 -34.13 15.89
C SER A 400 13.89 -34.10 14.38
N ASN A 401 12.65 -34.26 13.94
CA ASN A 401 12.25 -34.23 12.53
C ASN A 401 11.77 -32.86 12.06
N VAL A 402 11.86 -31.82 12.88
CA VAL A 402 11.40 -30.46 12.54
C VAL A 402 12.57 -29.59 12.13
N THR A 403 12.40 -28.83 11.06
CA THR A 403 13.33 -27.76 10.66
C THR A 403 12.58 -26.44 10.63
N ILE A 404 13.13 -25.42 11.30
CA ILE A 404 12.52 -24.09 11.38
C ILE A 404 13.27 -23.15 10.45
N HIS A 405 12.52 -22.45 9.61
CA HIS A 405 13.01 -21.55 8.58
C HIS A 405 12.55 -20.13 8.88
N LEU A 406 13.44 -19.15 8.85
CA LEU A 406 13.08 -17.74 8.97
C LEU A 406 13.32 -17.02 7.65
N LYS A 407 12.27 -16.36 7.14
CA LYS A 407 12.38 -15.52 5.95
C LYS A 407 12.06 -14.06 6.25
N ASN A 408 13.08 -13.23 6.13
CA ASN A 408 12.96 -11.79 6.33
C ASN A 408 12.23 -11.14 5.15
N LYS A 409 11.35 -10.18 5.44
CA LYS A 409 10.61 -9.44 4.40
C LYS A 409 11.53 -8.55 3.54
N ARG A 410 12.56 -7.94 4.15
CA ARG A 410 13.47 -6.98 3.53
C ARG A 410 14.85 -7.06 4.17
N LYS A 411 15.86 -6.55 3.47
CA LYS A 411 17.19 -6.32 4.01
C LYS A 411 17.14 -5.44 5.25
N TYR A 412 17.92 -5.82 6.26
CA TYR A 412 18.09 -5.01 7.46
C TYR A 412 18.88 -3.72 7.18
N THR A 413 18.61 -2.70 7.97
CA THR A 413 19.19 -1.35 7.83
C THR A 413 19.39 -0.80 9.23
N SER A 414 20.10 0.32 9.36
CA SER A 414 20.32 1.01 10.65
C SER A 414 19.03 1.53 11.31
N TYR A 415 17.89 1.48 10.60
CA TYR A 415 16.59 1.78 11.19
C TYR A 415 16.02 0.64 12.04
N HIS A 416 16.48 -0.59 11.89
CA HIS A 416 16.00 -1.74 12.64
C HIS A 416 16.78 -1.91 13.96
N SER A 417 16.17 -2.55 14.95
CA SER A 417 16.80 -2.79 16.27
C SER A 417 18.02 -3.70 16.14
N ALA A 418 19.21 -3.19 16.50
CA ALA A 418 20.44 -3.98 16.50
C ALA A 418 20.34 -5.21 17.42
N GLU A 419 19.66 -5.08 18.57
CA GLU A 419 19.42 -6.19 19.50
C GLU A 419 18.59 -7.32 18.85
N TYR A 420 17.63 -6.97 18.00
CA TYR A 420 16.85 -7.96 17.26
C TYR A 420 17.69 -8.69 16.21
N LEU A 421 18.56 -7.95 15.51
CA LEU A 421 19.44 -8.52 14.49
C LEU A 421 20.42 -9.50 15.13
N HIS A 422 21.03 -9.11 16.24
CA HIS A 422 21.93 -9.97 17.00
C HIS A 422 21.23 -11.26 17.45
N PHE A 423 20.01 -11.15 17.97
CA PHE A 423 19.21 -12.32 18.35
C PHE A 423 18.94 -13.29 17.18
N ILE A 424 18.64 -12.77 15.98
CA ILE A 424 18.46 -13.61 14.79
C ILE A 424 19.78 -14.28 14.38
N GLU A 425 20.89 -13.54 14.42
CA GLU A 425 22.22 -14.08 14.13
C GLU A 425 22.59 -15.20 15.10
N GLU A 426 22.31 -15.05 16.40
CA GLU A 426 22.51 -16.08 17.42
C GLU A 426 21.67 -17.34 17.13
N LEU A 427 20.39 -17.17 16.76
CA LEU A 427 19.54 -18.31 16.39
C LEU A 427 20.05 -19.04 15.14
N GLY A 428 20.55 -18.30 14.15
CA GLY A 428 21.16 -18.88 12.95
C GLY A 428 22.49 -19.57 13.24
N ALA A 429 23.38 -18.94 14.01
CA ALA A 429 24.69 -19.48 14.38
C ALA A 429 24.58 -20.73 15.25
N SER A 430 23.55 -20.82 16.10
CA SER A 430 23.24 -22.01 16.90
C SER A 430 22.47 -23.09 16.13
N GLN A 431 22.26 -22.91 14.81
CA GLN A 431 21.53 -23.83 13.93
C GLN A 431 20.09 -24.14 14.39
N LYS A 432 19.51 -23.27 15.22
CA LYS A 432 18.11 -23.40 15.67
C LYS A 432 17.12 -23.02 14.58
N ILE A 433 17.55 -22.18 13.64
CA ILE A 433 16.79 -21.78 12.46
C ILE A 433 17.67 -21.77 11.22
N VAL A 434 17.06 -22.01 10.07
CA VAL A 434 17.64 -21.79 8.75
C VAL A 434 17.24 -20.39 8.27
N LEU A 435 18.22 -19.53 8.04
CA LEU A 435 18.00 -18.16 7.55
C LEU A 435 17.91 -18.16 6.03
N HIS A 436 16.80 -17.62 5.51
CA HIS A 436 16.58 -17.43 4.07
C HIS A 436 16.88 -16.00 3.64
N ASP A 437 17.51 -15.88 2.47
CA ASP A 437 17.79 -14.59 1.83
C ASP A 437 16.51 -13.79 1.59
N GLU A 438 16.55 -12.47 1.80
CA GLU A 438 15.36 -11.63 1.66
C GLU A 438 14.81 -11.60 0.23
N SER A 439 15.62 -11.86 -0.80
CA SER A 439 15.23 -11.82 -2.21
C SER A 439 14.36 -13.00 -2.62
N LEU A 440 14.42 -14.13 -1.90
CA LEU A 440 13.62 -15.31 -2.24
C LEU A 440 12.12 -14.98 -2.26
N ASP A 441 11.36 -15.74 -3.06
CA ASP A 441 9.91 -15.60 -3.14
C ASP A 441 9.25 -16.37 -1.99
N ALA A 442 8.55 -15.64 -1.13
CA ALA A 442 7.81 -16.22 -0.01
C ALA A 442 6.70 -17.16 -0.51
N ALA A 443 6.01 -16.82 -1.60
CA ALA A 443 4.91 -17.62 -2.11
C ALA A 443 5.40 -18.99 -2.61
N LYS A 444 6.52 -19.00 -3.33
CA LYS A 444 7.16 -20.21 -3.81
C LYS A 444 7.66 -21.10 -2.67
N LEU A 445 8.35 -20.51 -1.68
CA LEU A 445 8.83 -21.26 -0.51
C LEU A 445 7.67 -21.92 0.24
N ILE A 446 6.57 -21.19 0.42
CA ILE A 446 5.37 -21.72 1.05
C ILE A 446 4.78 -22.86 0.23
N ALA A 447 4.55 -22.65 -1.07
CA ALA A 447 3.91 -23.64 -1.93
C ALA A 447 4.71 -24.94 -2.08
N GLU A 448 6.04 -24.86 -2.10
CA GLU A 448 6.89 -26.00 -2.45
C GLU A 448 7.57 -26.66 -1.24
N GLN A 449 7.77 -25.94 -0.13
CA GLN A 449 8.59 -26.43 1.00
C GLN A 449 7.89 -26.40 2.36
N ALA A 450 6.89 -25.54 2.57
CA ALA A 450 6.33 -25.36 3.89
C ALA A 450 5.30 -26.44 4.24
N ASP A 451 5.42 -26.99 5.45
CA ASP A 451 4.40 -27.84 6.06
C ASP A 451 3.51 -27.05 7.01
N LEU A 452 4.09 -26.03 7.65
CA LEU A 452 3.42 -25.16 8.61
C LEU A 452 3.99 -23.75 8.50
N VAL A 453 3.13 -22.74 8.53
CA VAL A 453 3.54 -21.33 8.46
C VAL A 453 3.09 -20.60 9.72
N PHE A 454 4.04 -19.96 10.41
CA PHE A 454 3.72 -18.96 11.42
C PHE A 454 4.01 -17.57 10.88
N SER A 455 3.02 -16.69 11.00
CA SER A 455 3.13 -15.29 10.65
C SER A 455 2.98 -14.44 11.91
N ILE A 456 3.80 -13.40 12.04
CA ILE A 456 3.52 -12.40 13.06
C ILE A 456 2.18 -11.69 12.71
N PRO A 457 1.24 -11.55 13.66
CA PRO A 457 -0.05 -10.90 13.39
C PRO A 457 0.13 -9.47 12.86
N TYR A 458 -0.63 -8.97 11.89
CA TYR A 458 -1.47 -9.66 10.91
C TYR A 458 -0.86 -9.47 9.52
N THR A 459 0.31 -10.07 9.30
CA THR A 459 0.99 -9.98 8.01
C THR A 459 0.25 -10.78 6.93
N SER A 460 0.36 -10.32 5.68
CA SER A 460 -0.40 -10.90 4.56
C SER A 460 0.10 -12.29 4.14
N VAL A 461 1.27 -12.74 4.60
CA VAL A 461 1.86 -14.03 4.22
C VAL A 461 1.00 -15.21 4.66
N PHE A 462 0.27 -15.06 5.76
CA PHE A 462 -0.77 -15.98 6.20
C PHE A 462 -1.75 -16.36 5.06
N TYR A 463 -2.29 -15.36 4.35
CA TYR A 463 -3.24 -15.60 3.26
C TYR A 463 -2.60 -16.24 2.03
N ILE A 464 -1.28 -16.05 1.84
CA ILE A 464 -0.54 -16.76 0.79
C ILE A 464 -0.49 -18.26 1.14
N ALA A 465 -0.22 -18.61 2.39
CA ALA A 465 -0.21 -20.00 2.84
C ALA A 465 -1.58 -20.66 2.79
N ASP A 466 -2.64 -19.98 3.23
CA ASP A 466 -4.01 -20.49 3.10
C ASP A 466 -4.40 -20.71 1.63
N HIS A 467 -4.01 -19.82 0.72
CA HIS A 467 -4.24 -19.97 -0.73
C HIS A 467 -3.58 -21.24 -1.30
N TYR A 468 -2.37 -21.58 -0.86
CA TYR A 468 -1.69 -22.82 -1.26
C TYR A 468 -2.11 -24.05 -0.43
N GLY A 469 -3.08 -23.91 0.47
CA GLY A 469 -3.56 -25.01 1.30
C GLY A 469 -2.53 -25.49 2.34
N VAL A 470 -1.58 -24.64 2.72
CA VAL A 470 -0.61 -24.92 3.79
C VAL A 470 -1.20 -24.49 5.13
N ASN A 471 -1.08 -25.34 6.15
CA ASN A 471 -1.50 -24.99 7.51
C ASN A 471 -0.75 -23.75 7.95
N SER A 472 -1.47 -22.72 8.37
CA SER A 472 -0.84 -21.44 8.68
C SER A 472 -1.52 -20.76 9.85
N GLY A 473 -0.81 -19.90 10.55
CA GLY A 473 -1.42 -19.21 11.67
C GLY A 473 -0.67 -18.02 12.17
N TYR A 474 -1.41 -17.23 12.92
CA TYR A 474 -0.89 -16.07 13.61
C TYR A 474 -0.50 -16.48 15.04
N TYR A 475 0.72 -16.14 15.45
CA TYR A 475 1.16 -16.29 16.84
C TYR A 475 1.31 -14.92 17.50
N ASP A 476 0.46 -14.65 18.49
CA ASP A 476 0.54 -13.46 19.35
C ASP A 476 1.22 -13.82 20.69
N PRO A 477 2.54 -13.56 20.84
CA PRO A 477 3.23 -13.84 22.10
C PRO A 477 2.71 -12.99 23.26
N SER A 478 2.16 -11.81 22.98
CA SER A 478 1.69 -10.88 24.01
C SER A 478 0.33 -11.27 24.60
N GLY A 479 -0.48 -12.02 23.85
CA GLY A 479 -1.86 -12.35 24.18
C GLY A 479 -2.82 -11.15 24.22
N LYS A 480 -2.38 -9.97 23.76
CA LYS A 480 -3.12 -8.70 23.84
C LYS A 480 -4.07 -8.48 22.65
N LEU A 481 -3.87 -9.20 21.55
CA LEU A 481 -4.69 -9.04 20.35
C LEU A 481 -6.01 -9.81 20.47
N GLU A 482 -7.01 -9.33 19.76
CA GLU A 482 -8.23 -10.05 19.47
C GLU A 482 -8.21 -10.44 17.99
N LEU A 483 -8.65 -11.67 17.68
CA LEU A 483 -8.77 -12.11 16.31
C LEU A 483 -9.90 -11.33 15.62
N ASN A 484 -9.52 -10.47 14.68
CA ASN A 484 -10.46 -9.69 13.87
C ASN A 484 -10.30 -9.98 12.37
N TYR A 485 -9.77 -11.14 12.01
CA TYR A 485 -9.60 -11.60 10.64
C TYR A 485 -10.17 -13.00 10.49
N SER A 486 -10.70 -13.30 9.31
CA SER A 486 -11.03 -14.69 8.95
C SER A 486 -9.75 -15.50 8.76
N LEU A 487 -9.68 -16.68 9.38
CA LEU A 487 -8.52 -17.57 9.32
C LEU A 487 -8.57 -18.55 8.13
N GLY A 488 -9.52 -18.44 7.21
CA GLY A 488 -9.62 -19.44 6.13
C GLY A 488 -9.88 -20.86 6.67
N LYS A 489 -9.57 -21.89 5.88
CA LYS A 489 -9.91 -23.28 6.24
C LYS A 489 -8.85 -23.95 7.11
N LYS A 490 -7.58 -23.61 6.87
CA LYS A 490 -6.42 -24.23 7.54
C LYS A 490 -5.71 -23.27 8.49
N GLY A 491 -6.32 -22.12 8.75
CA GLY A 491 -5.75 -21.11 9.61
C GLY A 491 -6.00 -21.35 11.09
N PHE A 492 -5.04 -20.94 11.91
CA PHE A 492 -5.17 -20.92 13.37
C PHE A 492 -4.64 -19.62 13.97
N PHE A 493 -5.07 -19.32 15.19
CA PHE A 493 -4.58 -18.19 15.96
C PHE A 493 -4.22 -18.67 17.36
N VAL A 494 -2.95 -18.48 17.74
CA VAL A 494 -2.40 -18.94 19.02
C VAL A 494 -1.90 -17.74 19.80
N GLN A 495 -2.23 -17.71 21.09
CA GLN A 495 -1.89 -16.59 21.97
C GLN A 495 -1.14 -17.03 23.21
N GLY A 496 0.05 -16.45 23.41
CA GLY A 496 0.92 -16.70 24.54
C GLY A 496 1.64 -18.06 24.50
N LYS A 497 2.82 -18.10 25.13
CA LYS A 497 3.75 -19.24 25.10
C LYS A 497 3.11 -20.57 25.52
N LYS A 498 2.32 -20.58 26.60
CA LYS A 498 1.68 -21.82 27.11
C LYS A 498 0.75 -22.46 26.06
N SER A 499 -0.06 -21.63 25.39
CA SER A 499 -0.97 -22.10 24.34
C SER A 499 -0.19 -22.59 23.12
N LEU A 500 0.93 -21.93 22.79
CA LEU A 500 1.81 -22.36 21.69
C LEU A 500 2.46 -23.71 21.95
N VAL A 501 2.97 -23.95 23.16
CA VAL A 501 3.52 -25.26 23.53
C VAL A 501 2.44 -26.34 23.43
N SER A 502 1.25 -26.06 23.96
CA SER A 502 0.12 -27.00 23.90
C SER A 502 -0.32 -27.30 22.45
N PHE A 503 -0.31 -26.27 21.60
CA PHE A 503 -0.58 -26.40 20.16
C PHE A 503 0.49 -27.26 19.48
N ALA A 504 1.78 -26.96 19.69
CA ALA A 504 2.88 -27.71 19.10
C ALA A 504 2.81 -29.19 19.46
N ASP A 505 2.56 -29.52 20.73
CA ASP A 505 2.48 -30.89 21.21
C ASP A 505 1.31 -31.65 20.58
N SER A 506 0.13 -31.03 20.56
CA SER A 506 -1.07 -31.64 19.96
C SER A 506 -0.91 -31.82 18.44
N TYR A 507 -0.34 -30.83 17.77
CA TYR A 507 -0.15 -30.83 16.32
C TYR A 507 0.86 -31.90 15.89
N MET A 508 2.01 -31.97 16.55
CA MET A 508 3.02 -32.99 16.25
C MET A 508 2.54 -34.41 16.56
N GLU A 509 1.72 -34.60 17.58
CA GLU A 509 1.13 -35.90 17.88
C GLU A 509 0.10 -36.33 16.82
N SER A 510 -0.71 -35.38 16.32
CA SER A 510 -1.66 -35.67 15.23
C SER A 510 -0.96 -36.17 13.96
N LEU A 511 0.16 -35.54 13.57
CA LEU A 511 0.95 -35.95 12.41
C LEU A 511 1.52 -37.37 12.54
N LYS A 512 1.94 -37.76 13.76
CA LYS A 512 2.41 -39.13 14.01
C LYS A 512 1.29 -40.15 13.87
N ASN A 513 0.08 -39.80 14.27
CA ASN A 513 -1.07 -40.69 14.16
C ASN A 513 -1.53 -40.83 12.70
N ASP A 514 -1.54 -39.74 11.94
CA ASP A 514 -1.85 -39.79 10.51
C ASP A 514 -0.83 -40.65 9.74
N ALA A 515 0.46 -40.51 10.05
CA ALA A 515 1.52 -41.32 9.45
C ALA A 515 1.42 -42.82 9.77
N LYS A 516 0.81 -43.21 10.90
CA LYS A 516 0.57 -44.62 11.26
C LYS A 516 -0.63 -45.23 10.52
N ASN A 517 -1.56 -44.39 10.05
CA ASN A 517 -2.81 -44.82 9.43
C ASN A 517 -2.75 -44.79 7.88
N SER A 518 -1.70 -44.20 7.31
CA SER A 518 -1.37 -44.23 5.88
C SER A 518 -0.35 -45.33 5.58
#